data_AF-A0A1B2DKS9-F1
#
_entry.id   AF-A0A1B2DKS9-F1
#
_cell.length_a   1.000
_cell.length_b   1.000
_cell.length_c   1.000
_cell.angle_alpha   90.00
_cell.angle_beta   90.00
_cell.angle_gamma   90.00
#
_symmetry.space_group_name_H-M   'P 1'
#
loop_
_entity.id
_entity.type
_entity.pdbx_description
1 polymer ?
#
loop_
_entity_poly.entity_id
_entity_poly.type
_entity_poly.pdbx_seq_one_letter_code
_entity_poly.pdbx_strand_id
1 'polypeptide(L)'
;MQRGTTLFLKAAVIFMGIPVFAICVFLVPKIANFIAESYPAHAYLKYLFFIDVYAAAIPFYFALYQALKLLSYIDHNKAFSELSVRVLKNIKFCAILISCLYVAGMPFFYLITRKVDPPGIMVIGLVIIFASLVIAVFAAVLQRLLQEAIDIKSENDLTV
;
A
#
# COMPACT_ATOMS: atom_id res chain seq x y z
N MET A 1 -7.48 -28.19 -2.06
CA MET A 1 -6.79 -27.67 -3.26
C MET A 1 -5.29 -27.88 -3.12
N GLN A 2 -4.55 -28.10 -4.22
CA GLN A 2 -3.12 -28.46 -4.18
C GLN A 2 -2.29 -27.35 -3.51
N ARG A 3 -1.38 -27.73 -2.59
CA ARG A 3 -0.50 -26.86 -1.77
C ARG A 3 0.49 -25.97 -2.54
N GLY A 4 0.31 -25.75 -3.85
CA GLY A 4 1.22 -24.99 -4.72
C GLY A 4 0.56 -23.93 -5.59
N THR A 5 -0.77 -23.77 -5.58
CA THR A 5 -1.44 -22.88 -6.54
C THR A 5 -1.15 -21.39 -6.28
N THR A 6 -0.83 -20.99 -5.04
CA THR A 6 -0.53 -19.58 -4.72
C THR A 6 0.96 -19.25 -4.69
N LEU A 7 1.85 -20.22 -4.91
CA LEU A 7 3.31 -20.04 -4.77
C LEU A 7 3.83 -18.98 -5.75
N PHE A 8 3.30 -18.99 -6.98
CA PHE A 8 3.56 -17.95 -7.98
C PHE A 8 3.12 -16.56 -7.51
N LEU A 9 1.91 -16.45 -6.94
CA LEU A 9 1.42 -15.16 -6.42
C LEU A 9 2.24 -14.69 -5.21
N LYS A 10 2.67 -15.59 -4.31
CA LYS A 10 3.53 -15.23 -3.18
C LYS A 10 4.87 -14.68 -3.66
N ALA A 11 5.48 -15.33 -4.64
CA ALA A 11 6.71 -14.84 -5.27
C ALA A 11 6.50 -13.46 -5.92
N ALA A 12 5.39 -13.26 -6.63
CA ALA A 12 5.04 -11.97 -7.22
C ALA A 12 4.87 -10.86 -6.17
N VAL A 13 4.21 -11.14 -5.03
CA VAL A 13 4.06 -10.18 -3.92
C VAL A 13 5.41 -9.80 -3.31
N ILE A 14 6.32 -10.76 -3.12
CA ILE A 14 7.69 -10.48 -2.65
C ILE A 14 8.43 -9.62 -3.69
N PHE A 15 8.31 -9.97 -4.97
CA PHE A 15 8.96 -9.24 -6.05
C PHE A 15 8.47 -7.79 -6.16
N MET A 16 7.19 -7.51 -5.86
CA MET A 16 6.67 -6.13 -5.78
C MET A 16 7.32 -5.29 -4.67
N GLY A 17 7.77 -5.91 -3.57
CA GLY A 17 8.43 -5.21 -2.47
C GLY A 17 9.87 -4.76 -2.76
N ILE A 18 10.56 -5.44 -3.68
CA ILE A 18 11.98 -5.20 -3.98
C ILE A 18 12.21 -3.84 -4.68
N PRO A 19 11.48 -3.46 -5.75
CA PRO A 19 11.63 -2.15 -6.39
C PRO A 19 11.36 -1.00 -5.42
N VAL A 20 10.33 -1.12 -4.58
CA VAL A 20 10.01 -0.10 -3.58
C VAL A 20 11.14 0.04 -2.56
N PHE A 21 11.75 -1.07 -2.16
CA PHE A 21 12.90 -1.04 -1.25
C PHE A 21 14.10 -0.33 -1.90
N ALA A 22 14.40 -0.67 -3.15
CA ALA A 22 15.46 -0.03 -3.91
C ALA A 22 15.22 1.48 -4.09
N ILE A 23 13.98 1.89 -4.36
CA ILE A 23 13.60 3.30 -4.43
C ILE A 23 13.85 3.98 -3.08
N CYS A 24 13.43 3.37 -1.97
CA CYS A 24 13.64 3.92 -0.63
C CYS A 24 15.13 4.09 -0.28
N VAL A 25 15.99 3.15 -0.67
CA VAL A 25 17.42 3.20 -0.34
C VAL A 25 18.22 4.10 -1.27
N PHE A 26 17.94 4.08 -2.58
CA PHE A 26 18.79 4.75 -3.57
C PHE A 26 18.21 6.05 -4.11
N LEU A 27 16.90 6.12 -4.35
CA LEU A 27 16.26 7.25 -5.02
C LEU A 27 15.81 8.32 -4.02
N VAL A 28 15.21 7.92 -2.90
CA VAL A 28 14.72 8.85 -1.87
C VAL A 28 15.85 9.74 -1.32
N PRO A 29 17.03 9.23 -0.94
CA PRO A 29 18.11 10.10 -0.45
C PRO A 29 18.64 11.07 -1.51
N LYS A 30 18.67 10.66 -2.80
CA LYS A 30 19.08 11.54 -3.91
C LYS A 30 18.11 12.72 -4.05
N ILE A 31 16.81 12.45 -4.04
CA ILE A 31 15.78 13.49 -4.11
C ILE A 31 15.83 14.39 -2.86
N ALA A 32 16.00 13.80 -1.68
CA ALA A 32 16.06 14.53 -0.42
C ALA A 32 17.27 15.49 -0.36
N ASN A 33 18.44 15.07 -0.86
CA ASN A 33 19.61 15.92 -0.95
C ASN A 33 19.43 17.03 -1.99
N PHE A 34 18.83 16.72 -3.13
CA PHE A 34 18.51 17.72 -4.15
C PHE A 34 17.54 18.80 -3.64
N ILE A 35 16.54 18.42 -2.81
CA ILE A 35 15.65 19.36 -2.13
C ILE A 35 16.44 20.27 -1.17
N ALA A 36 17.40 19.71 -0.42
CA ALA A 36 18.20 20.48 0.53
C ALA A 36 19.14 21.49 -0.17
N GLU A 37 19.75 21.10 -1.30
CA GLU A 37 20.59 21.98 -2.12
C GLU A 37 19.77 23.10 -2.77
N SER A 38 18.54 22.80 -3.21
CA SER A 38 17.65 23.77 -3.86
C SER A 38 17.02 24.76 -2.87
N TYR A 39 16.86 24.35 -1.61
CA TYR A 39 16.27 25.15 -0.54
C TYR A 39 17.15 25.19 0.71
N PRO A 40 18.34 25.82 0.65
CA PRO A 40 19.31 25.79 1.75
C PRO A 40 18.78 26.48 3.02
N ALA A 41 17.91 27.48 2.89
CA ALA A 41 17.25 28.13 4.03
C ALA A 41 16.13 27.28 4.67
N HIS A 42 15.68 26.21 4.02
CA HIS A 42 14.53 25.39 4.44
C HIS A 42 14.95 23.93 4.61
N ALA A 43 16.01 23.69 5.38
CA ALA A 43 16.55 22.35 5.63
C ALA A 43 15.51 21.35 6.18
N TYR A 44 14.44 21.84 6.83
CA TYR A 44 13.33 21.02 7.31
C TYR A 44 12.57 20.30 6.17
N LEU A 45 12.58 20.82 4.93
CA LEU A 45 11.92 20.18 3.78
C LEU A 45 12.52 18.79 3.50
N LYS A 46 13.84 18.63 3.66
CA LYS A 46 14.52 17.34 3.52
C LYS A 46 13.95 16.31 4.49
N TYR A 47 13.83 16.69 5.76
CA TYR A 47 13.31 15.80 6.80
C TYR A 47 11.82 15.50 6.61
N LEU A 48 11.03 16.48 6.18
CA LEU A 48 9.61 16.26 5.93
C LEU A 48 9.39 15.30 4.74
N PHE A 49 10.17 15.43 3.67
CA PHE A 49 10.13 14.48 2.54
C PHE A 49 10.49 13.06 2.99
N PHE A 50 11.51 12.92 3.84
CA PHE A 50 11.85 11.62 4.41
C PHE A 50 10.71 11.05 5.25
N ILE A 51 10.15 11.84 6.16
CA ILE A 51 9.05 11.40 7.01
C ILE A 51 7.88 10.93 6.14
N ASP A 52 7.51 11.69 5.11
CA ASP A 52 6.36 11.37 4.26
C ASP A 52 6.56 10.05 3.49
N VAL A 53 7.69 9.88 2.81
CA VAL A 53 7.94 8.66 2.02
C VAL A 53 8.11 7.43 2.92
N TYR A 54 8.88 7.54 4.01
CA TYR A 54 9.12 6.41 4.90
C TYR A 54 7.89 6.05 5.76
N ALA A 55 7.08 7.04 6.15
CA ALA A 55 5.81 6.75 6.84
C ALA A 55 4.80 6.06 5.92
N ALA A 56 4.83 6.30 4.60
CA ALA A 56 4.03 5.55 3.62
C ALA A 56 4.60 4.15 3.32
N ALA A 57 5.91 3.95 3.44
CA ALA A 57 6.52 2.64 3.23
C ALA A 57 6.05 1.60 4.28
N ILE A 58 5.83 2.03 5.52
CA ILE A 58 5.35 1.16 6.61
C ILE A 58 4.02 0.45 6.27
N PRO A 59 2.91 1.17 5.98
CA PRO A 59 1.65 0.54 5.60
C PRO A 59 1.74 -0.23 4.28
N PHE A 60 2.63 0.16 3.36
CA PHE A 60 2.86 -0.58 2.11
C PHE A 60 3.43 -1.99 2.38
N TYR A 61 4.52 -2.09 3.15
CA TYR A 61 5.08 -3.39 3.51
C TYR A 61 4.15 -4.22 4.39
N PHE A 62 3.39 -3.56 5.27
CA PHE A 62 2.36 -4.24 6.04
C PHE A 62 1.25 -4.80 5.15
N ALA A 63 0.82 -4.07 4.11
CA ALA A 63 -0.15 -4.57 3.14
C ALA A 63 0.38 -5.78 2.36
N LEU A 64 1.67 -5.79 1.95
CA LEU A 64 2.30 -6.95 1.32
C LEU A 64 2.31 -8.17 2.26
N TYR A 65 2.64 -7.98 3.54
CA TYR A 65 2.59 -9.05 4.53
C TYR A 65 1.15 -9.60 4.68
N GLN A 66 0.15 -8.72 4.74
CA GLN A 66 -1.25 -9.12 4.79
C GLN A 66 -1.67 -9.89 3.52
N ALA A 67 -1.20 -9.49 2.34
CA ALA A 67 -1.44 -10.23 1.10
C ALA A 67 -0.85 -11.64 1.16
N LEU A 68 0.40 -11.81 1.62
CA LEU A 68 1.00 -13.13 1.83
C LEU A 68 0.20 -13.99 2.81
N LYS A 69 -0.34 -13.37 3.87
CA LYS A 69 -1.19 -14.04 4.85
C LYS A 69 -2.51 -14.52 4.23
N LEU A 70 -3.13 -13.69 3.39
CA LEU A 70 -4.34 -14.05 2.63
C LEU A 70 -4.08 -15.27 1.73
N LEU A 71 -2.97 -15.26 0.98
CA LEU A 71 -2.58 -16.38 0.12
C LEU A 71 -2.33 -17.67 0.93
N SER A 72 -1.74 -17.54 2.13
CA SER A 72 -1.58 -18.67 3.04
C SER A 72 -2.93 -19.22 3.50
N TYR A 73 -3.92 -18.38 3.78
CA TYR A 73 -5.26 -18.85 4.12
C TYR A 73 -5.94 -19.57 2.96
N ILE A 74 -5.70 -19.14 1.72
CA ILE A 74 -6.19 -19.85 0.52
C ILE A 74 -5.58 -21.25 0.42
N ASP A 75 -4.26 -21.38 0.61
CA ASP A 75 -3.59 -22.69 0.57
C ASP A 75 -4.10 -23.67 1.64
N HIS A 76 -4.54 -23.15 2.80
CA HIS A 76 -5.07 -23.95 3.89
C HIS A 76 -6.60 -24.18 3.79
N ASN A 77 -7.22 -23.88 2.64
CA ASN A 77 -8.67 -23.90 2.42
C ASN A 77 -9.47 -23.06 3.44
N LYS A 78 -8.86 -22.03 4.04
CA LYS A 78 -9.48 -21.07 4.98
C LYS A 78 -9.79 -19.73 4.30
N ALA A 79 -9.94 -19.73 2.97
CA ALA A 79 -10.23 -18.52 2.19
C ALA A 79 -11.52 -17.84 2.65
N PHE A 80 -12.60 -18.60 2.84
CA PHE A 80 -13.89 -18.14 3.38
C PHE A 80 -13.91 -18.23 4.90
N SER A 81 -13.12 -17.38 5.54
CA SER A 81 -13.08 -17.26 7.00
C SER A 81 -13.05 -15.81 7.44
N GLU A 82 -13.52 -15.53 8.65
CA GLU A 82 -13.41 -14.19 9.25
C GLU A 82 -11.96 -13.69 9.30
N LEU A 83 -10.99 -14.61 9.37
CA LEU A 83 -9.57 -14.26 9.31
C LEU A 83 -9.19 -13.61 7.98
N SER A 84 -9.70 -14.13 6.85
CA SER A 84 -9.48 -13.56 5.53
C SER A 84 -10.17 -12.20 5.37
N VAL A 85 -11.38 -12.04 5.91
CA VAL A 85 -12.09 -10.74 5.93
C VAL A 85 -11.29 -9.70 6.73
N ARG A 86 -10.74 -10.10 7.88
CA ARG A 86 -9.88 -9.24 8.71
C ARG A 86 -8.61 -8.83 7.97
N VAL A 87 -8.00 -9.75 7.23
CA VAL A 87 -6.83 -9.45 6.40
C VAL A 87 -7.16 -8.44 5.32
N LEU A 88 -8.28 -8.60 4.59
CA LEU A 88 -8.73 -7.63 3.59
C LEU A 88 -9.04 -6.25 4.21
N LYS A 89 -9.66 -6.22 5.39
CA LYS A 89 -9.89 -4.98 6.14
C LYS A 89 -8.58 -4.25 6.45
N ASN A 90 -7.53 -4.98 6.83
CA ASN A 90 -6.21 -4.39 7.09
C ASN A 90 -5.56 -3.86 5.81
N ILE A 91 -5.62 -4.60 4.70
CA ILE A 91 -5.10 -4.13 3.38
C ILE A 91 -5.79 -2.83 2.97
N LYS A 92 -7.13 -2.78 3.09
CA LYS A 92 -7.91 -1.56 2.82
C LYS A 92 -7.43 -0.39 3.69
N PHE A 93 -7.27 -0.61 5.00
CA PHE A 93 -6.83 0.45 5.91
C PHE A 93 -5.43 0.97 5.56
N CYS A 94 -4.50 0.08 5.19
CA CYS A 94 -3.18 0.48 4.72
C CYS A 94 -3.23 1.31 3.44
N ALA A 95 -4.05 0.90 2.47
CA ALA A 95 -4.22 1.63 1.22
C ALA A 95 -4.82 3.03 1.46
N ILE A 96 -5.81 3.15 2.34
CA ILE A 96 -6.36 4.45 2.76
C ILE A 96 -5.29 5.29 3.45
N LEU A 97 -4.52 4.70 4.37
CA LEU A 97 -3.49 5.43 5.12
C LEU A 97 -2.39 5.98 4.20
N ILE A 98 -1.93 5.19 3.22
CA ILE A 98 -0.99 5.64 2.18
C ILE A 98 -1.58 6.82 1.42
N SER A 99 -2.83 6.69 0.95
CA SER A 99 -3.52 7.75 0.22
C SER A 99 -3.63 9.03 1.05
N CYS A 100 -4.05 8.95 2.31
CA CYS A 100 -4.18 10.09 3.20
C CYS A 100 -2.83 10.77 3.46
N LEU A 101 -1.76 9.99 3.63
CA LEU A 101 -0.43 10.52 3.88
C LEU A 101 0.07 11.35 2.68
N TYR A 102 0.00 10.81 1.46
CA TYR A 102 0.41 11.53 0.26
C TYR A 102 -0.50 12.72 -0.07
N VAL A 103 -1.80 12.65 0.24
CA VAL A 103 -2.70 13.81 0.13
C VAL A 103 -2.33 14.90 1.14
N ALA A 104 -1.94 14.54 2.36
CA ALA A 104 -1.46 15.50 3.36
C ALA A 104 -0.09 16.10 2.99
N GLY A 105 0.78 15.33 2.31
CA GLY A 105 2.06 15.78 1.77
C GLY A 105 1.94 16.64 0.49
N MET A 106 0.81 16.60 -0.21
CA MET A 106 0.59 17.28 -1.50
C MET A 106 0.82 18.81 -1.47
N PRO A 107 0.30 19.57 -0.48
CA PRO A 107 0.56 21.01 -0.37
C PRO A 107 2.06 21.31 -0.23
N PHE A 108 2.79 20.45 0.47
CA PHE A 108 4.22 20.57 0.65
C PHE A 108 4.98 20.27 -0.65
N PHE A 109 4.60 19.21 -1.37
CA PHE A 109 5.16 18.92 -2.69
C PHE A 109 4.95 20.08 -3.67
N TYR A 110 3.75 20.68 -3.66
CA TYR A 110 3.44 21.84 -4.50
C TYR A 110 4.37 23.03 -4.23
N LEU A 111 4.67 23.33 -2.97
CA LEU A 111 5.62 24.40 -2.62
C LEU A 111 7.04 24.13 -3.13
N ILE A 112 7.50 22.86 -3.06
CA ILE A 112 8.82 22.46 -3.57
C ILE A 112 8.87 22.58 -5.10
N THR A 113 7.79 22.24 -5.80
CA THR A 113 7.71 22.24 -7.27
C THR A 113 7.72 23.63 -7.92
N ARG A 114 7.71 24.71 -7.13
CA ARG A 114 7.74 26.10 -7.65
C ARG A 114 9.13 26.65 -7.96
N LYS A 115 10.19 26.19 -7.27
CA LYS A 115 11.58 26.62 -7.57
C LYS A 115 12.44 25.53 -8.21
N VAL A 116 12.03 24.29 -8.05
CA VAL A 116 12.63 23.13 -8.69
C VAL A 116 11.74 22.80 -9.88
N ASP A 117 12.29 22.34 -10.99
CA ASP A 117 11.54 21.95 -12.20
C ASP A 117 11.18 20.45 -12.16
N PRO A 118 9.96 20.03 -11.72
CA PRO A 118 9.73 18.65 -11.31
C PRO A 118 8.29 18.18 -11.61
N PRO A 119 7.73 18.36 -12.82
CA PRO A 119 6.39 17.85 -13.09
C PRO A 119 6.29 16.35 -12.71
N GLY A 120 7.41 15.61 -12.78
CA GLY A 120 7.51 14.22 -12.36
C GLY A 120 7.15 13.93 -10.89
N ILE A 121 7.63 14.70 -9.89
CA ILE A 121 7.43 14.34 -8.47
C ILE A 121 5.96 14.47 -8.07
N MET A 122 5.30 15.55 -8.50
CA MET A 122 3.88 15.77 -8.23
C MET A 122 3.02 14.71 -8.94
N VAL A 123 3.34 14.36 -10.19
CA VAL A 123 2.64 13.31 -10.94
C VAL A 123 2.82 11.94 -10.28
N ILE A 124 4.04 11.60 -9.83
CA ILE A 124 4.30 10.34 -9.11
C ILE A 124 3.45 10.26 -7.85
N GLY A 125 3.40 11.33 -7.04
CA GLY A 125 2.55 11.38 -5.85
C GLY A 125 1.06 11.16 -6.18
N LEU A 126 0.57 11.79 -7.25
CA LEU A 126 -0.81 11.64 -7.70
C LEU A 126 -1.13 10.21 -8.18
N VAL A 127 -0.20 9.57 -8.90
CA VAL A 127 -0.33 8.16 -9.31
C VAL A 127 -0.37 7.24 -8.08
N ILE A 128 0.47 7.48 -7.06
CA ILE A 128 0.47 6.68 -5.83
C ILE A 128 -0.86 6.83 -5.07
N ILE A 129 -1.38 8.05 -4.95
CA ILE A 129 -2.69 8.32 -4.33
C ILE A 129 -3.79 7.56 -5.09
N PHE A 130 -3.84 7.69 -6.41
CA PHE A 130 -4.86 7.05 -7.23
C PHE A 130 -4.77 5.52 -7.16
N ALA A 131 -3.57 4.96 -7.28
CA ALA A 131 -3.35 3.52 -7.15
C ALA A 131 -3.77 3.00 -5.77
N SER A 132 -3.45 3.73 -4.70
CA SER A 132 -3.85 3.36 -3.34
C SER A 132 -5.37 3.41 -3.17
N LEU A 133 -6.04 4.41 -3.76
CA LEU A 133 -7.50 4.49 -3.74
C LEU A 133 -8.15 3.31 -4.46
N VAL A 134 -7.65 2.94 -5.64
CA VAL A 134 -8.13 1.77 -6.39
C VAL A 134 -7.97 0.50 -5.57
N ILE A 135 -6.81 0.30 -4.92
CA ILE A 135 -6.57 -0.85 -4.04
C ILE A 135 -7.54 -0.83 -2.84
N ALA A 136 -7.78 0.32 -2.23
CA ALA A 136 -8.70 0.45 -1.10
C ALA A 136 -10.14 0.08 -1.49
N VAL A 137 -10.63 0.58 -2.63
CA VAL A 137 -11.96 0.27 -3.16
C VAL A 137 -12.06 -1.22 -3.49
N PHE A 138 -11.06 -1.78 -4.19
CA PHE A 138 -11.06 -3.20 -4.53
C PHE A 138 -11.04 -4.10 -3.29
N ALA A 139 -10.20 -3.78 -2.31
CA ALA A 139 -10.17 -4.50 -1.03
C ALA A 139 -11.49 -4.39 -0.27
N ALA A 140 -12.17 -3.23 -0.32
CA ALA A 140 -13.49 -3.06 0.28
C ALA A 140 -14.56 -3.93 -0.38
N VAL A 141 -14.57 -4.00 -1.72
CA VAL A 141 -15.48 -4.87 -2.48
C VAL A 141 -15.23 -6.33 -2.14
N LEU A 142 -13.96 -6.79 -2.20
CA LEU A 142 -13.62 -8.16 -1.82
C LEU A 142 -13.97 -8.48 -0.37
N GLN A 143 -13.76 -7.54 0.55
CA GLN A 143 -14.11 -7.70 1.96
C GLN A 143 -15.61 -7.96 2.11
N ARG A 144 -16.46 -7.19 1.40
CA ARG A 144 -17.92 -7.34 1.46
C ARG A 144 -18.38 -8.66 0.83
N LEU A 145 -17.90 -8.99 -0.37
CA LEU A 145 -18.25 -10.23 -1.06
C LEU A 145 -17.86 -11.47 -0.25
N LEU A 146 -16.69 -11.43 0.38
CA LEU A 146 -16.22 -12.54 1.20
C LEU A 146 -17.05 -12.69 2.48
N GLN A 147 -17.50 -11.59 3.08
CA GLN A 147 -18.41 -11.62 4.23
C GLN A 147 -19.76 -12.23 3.83
N GLU A 148 -20.38 -11.76 2.75
CA GLU A 148 -21.66 -12.28 2.26
C GLU A 148 -21.57 -13.80 1.98
N ALA A 149 -20.46 -14.27 1.39
CA ALA A 149 -20.23 -15.69 1.14
C ALA A 149 -20.06 -16.52 2.43
N ILE A 150 -19.47 -15.95 3.48
CA ILE A 150 -19.36 -16.59 4.80
C ILE A 150 -20.74 -16.70 5.45
N ASP A 151 -21.54 -15.63 5.40
CA ASP A 151 -22.87 -15.59 6.01
C ASP A 151 -23.79 -16.64 5.36
N ILE A 152 -23.81 -16.72 4.02
CA ILE A 152 -24.58 -17.74 3.27
C ILE A 152 -24.15 -19.16 3.65
N LYS A 153 -22.83 -19.41 3.75
CA LYS A 153 -22.32 -20.72 4.15
C LYS A 153 -22.77 -21.09 5.56
N SER A 154 -22.73 -20.13 6.48
CA SER A 154 -23.13 -20.34 7.87
C SER A 154 -24.63 -20.64 8.01
N GLU A 155 -25.48 -20.00 7.20
CA GLU A 155 -26.92 -20.26 7.17
C GLU A 155 -27.21 -21.67 6.64
N ASN A 156 -26.55 -22.07 5.55
CA ASN A 156 -26.70 -23.40 4.98
C ASN A 156 -26.24 -24.53 5.93
N ASP A 157 -25.16 -24.30 6.69
CA ASP A 157 -24.68 -25.26 7.69
C ASP A 157 -25.61 -25.36 8.93
N LEU A 158 -26.50 -24.40 9.17
CA LEU A 158 -27.47 -24.39 10.28
C LEU A 158 -28.83 -24.99 9.93
N THR A 159 -29.17 -25.10 8.65
CA THR A 159 -30.47 -25.62 8.18
C THR A 159 -30.47 -27.11 7.80
N VAL A 160 -29.31 -27.76 7.76
CA VAL A 160 -29.15 -29.20 7.44
C VAL A 160 -29.02 -30.03 8.70
#